data_AF-A0A937DW36-F1
#
_entry.id   AF-A0A937DW36-F1
#
_cell.length_a   1.000
_cell.length_b   1.000
_cell.length_c   1.000
_cell.angle_alpha   90.00
_cell.angle_beta   90.00
_cell.angle_gamma   90.00
#
_symmetry.space_group_name_H-M   'P 1'
#
loop_
_entity.id
_entity.type
_entity.pdbx_description
1 polymer ?
#
loop_
_entity_poly.entity_id
_entity_poly.type
_entity_poly.pdbx_seq_one_letter_code
_entity_poly.pdbx_strand_id
1 'polypeptide(L)'
;MKRFTLCFILTGSMWHLTSAQKPLDPRIVEVYGSRASELQVQNPGWVTSMEKLLNERISYVQSPQTGDEKYRKLSEFALLDHDNPDLKRDQSFDPATFNPLKYDLNFFSKGTMVYRIDGTSFLLVIEPQD
;
A
#
# COMPACT_ATOMS: atom_id res chain seq x y z
N MET A 1 -11.61 -24.13 -68.71
CA MET A 1 -11.88 -23.24 -67.55
C MET A 1 -12.53 -24.04 -66.43
N LYS A 2 -11.80 -24.38 -65.37
CA LYS A 2 -12.37 -24.71 -64.04
C LYS A 2 -11.44 -24.10 -63.00
N ARG A 3 -12.02 -23.25 -62.15
CA ARG A 3 -11.34 -22.30 -61.28
C ARG A 3 -10.73 -23.00 -60.06
N PHE A 4 -9.55 -22.53 -59.69
CA PHE A 4 -8.87 -22.68 -58.40
C PHE A 4 -9.72 -22.08 -57.27
N THR A 5 -9.81 -22.76 -56.12
CA THR A 5 -9.90 -22.10 -54.82
C THR A 5 -9.12 -22.93 -53.80
N LEU A 6 -7.94 -22.41 -53.44
CA LEU A 6 -7.09 -22.88 -52.36
C LEU A 6 -7.53 -22.14 -51.08
N CYS A 7 -8.08 -22.85 -50.11
CA CYS A 7 -8.50 -22.26 -48.83
C CYS A 7 -7.39 -22.44 -47.80
N PHE A 8 -6.56 -21.41 -47.59
CA PHE A 8 -5.66 -21.33 -46.45
C PHE A 8 -6.47 -20.90 -45.22
N ILE A 9 -6.71 -21.83 -44.30
CA ILE A 9 -7.25 -21.49 -42.97
C ILE A 9 -6.06 -21.27 -42.05
N LEU A 10 -5.60 -20.03 -41.93
CA LEU A 10 -4.73 -19.60 -40.84
C LEU A 10 -5.60 -19.48 -39.58
N THR A 11 -5.72 -20.57 -38.81
CA THR A 11 -6.23 -20.46 -37.43
C THR A 11 -5.12 -19.88 -36.57
N GLY A 12 -5.01 -18.54 -36.57
CA GLY A 12 -4.26 -17.83 -35.55
C GLY A 12 -5.04 -17.91 -34.25
N SER A 13 -4.74 -18.91 -33.42
CA SER A 13 -5.15 -18.88 -32.01
C SER A 13 -4.42 -17.73 -31.34
N MET A 14 -5.10 -16.59 -31.16
CA MET A 14 -4.68 -15.54 -30.24
C MET A 14 -4.77 -16.13 -28.82
N TRP A 15 -3.64 -16.61 -28.32
CA TRP A 15 -3.47 -16.87 -26.91
C TRP A 15 -3.45 -15.51 -26.21
N HIS A 16 -4.59 -15.09 -25.66
CA HIS A 16 -4.56 -14.07 -24.62
C HIS A 16 -3.89 -14.70 -23.41
N LEU A 17 -2.59 -14.44 -23.25
CA LEU A 17 -1.91 -14.63 -21.97
C LEU A 17 -2.54 -13.64 -20.99
N THR A 18 -3.56 -14.08 -20.25
CA THR A 18 -3.93 -13.42 -18.99
C THR A 18 -2.76 -13.63 -18.05
N SER A 19 -1.86 -12.66 -17.93
CA SER A 19 -0.87 -12.69 -16.85
C SER A 19 -1.64 -12.73 -15.53
N ALA A 20 -1.36 -13.73 -14.68
CA ALA A 20 -1.92 -13.76 -13.35
C ALA A 20 -1.55 -12.44 -12.65
N GLN A 21 -2.57 -11.67 -12.25
CA GLN A 21 -2.39 -10.40 -11.55
C GLN A 21 -1.62 -10.67 -10.23
N LYS A 22 -0.56 -9.92 -9.96
CA LYS A 22 0.19 -10.02 -8.69
C LYS A 22 -0.78 -9.85 -7.50
N PRO A 23 -0.69 -10.68 -6.45
CA PRO A 23 -1.48 -10.45 -5.23
C PRO A 23 -1.20 -9.06 -4.63
N LEU A 24 -2.24 -8.37 -4.16
CA LEU A 24 -2.10 -7.09 -3.47
C LEU A 24 -1.52 -7.26 -2.07
N ASP A 25 -0.78 -6.26 -1.61
CA ASP A 25 -0.31 -6.19 -0.22
C ASP A 25 -1.53 -6.17 0.74
N PRO A 26 -1.58 -7.07 1.75
CA PRO A 26 -2.71 -7.15 2.66
C PRO A 26 -2.95 -5.85 3.43
N ARG A 27 -1.91 -5.03 3.65
CA ARG A 27 -2.05 -3.71 4.30
C ARG A 27 -2.83 -2.71 3.44
N ILE A 28 -2.69 -2.80 2.12
CA ILE A 28 -3.50 -2.00 1.17
C ILE A 28 -4.94 -2.54 1.18
N VAL A 29 -5.11 -3.86 1.14
CA VAL A 29 -6.46 -4.47 1.17
C VAL A 29 -7.21 -4.12 2.47
N GLU A 30 -6.53 -4.09 3.61
CA GLU A 30 -7.13 -3.75 4.90
C GLU A 30 -7.72 -2.33 4.90
N VAL A 31 -7.05 -1.35 4.30
CA VAL A 31 -7.52 0.05 4.30
C VAL A 31 -8.54 0.31 3.18
N TYR A 32 -8.29 -0.22 1.99
CA TYR A 32 -9.08 0.10 0.80
C TYR A 32 -10.17 -0.94 0.49
N GLY A 33 -10.25 -2.05 1.23
CA GLY A 33 -11.31 -3.05 1.10
C GLY A 33 -11.51 -3.53 -0.34
N SER A 34 -12.76 -3.53 -0.81
CA SER A 34 -13.13 -3.92 -2.18
C SER A 34 -12.51 -3.00 -3.25
N ARG A 35 -12.24 -1.74 -2.93
CA ARG A 35 -11.63 -0.76 -3.84
C ARG A 35 -10.16 -1.08 -4.14
N ALA A 36 -9.48 -1.87 -3.30
CA ALA A 36 -8.07 -2.22 -3.50
C ALA A 36 -7.82 -2.89 -4.87
N SER A 37 -8.69 -3.84 -5.27
CA SER A 37 -8.60 -4.51 -6.58
C SER A 37 -8.88 -3.57 -7.74
N GLU A 38 -9.82 -2.64 -7.57
CA GLU A 38 -10.11 -1.62 -8.60
C GLU A 38 -8.91 -0.69 -8.81
N LEU A 39 -8.27 -0.24 -7.72
CA LEU A 39 -7.08 0.61 -7.77
C LEU A 39 -5.91 -0.08 -8.47
N GLN A 40 -5.78 -1.40 -8.33
CA GLN A 40 -4.74 -2.16 -9.03
C GLN A 40 -4.90 -2.13 -10.56
N VAL A 41 -6.14 -2.12 -11.05
CA VAL A 41 -6.43 -2.07 -12.49
C VAL A 41 -6.40 -0.64 -13.00
N GLN A 42 -7.03 0.28 -12.28
CA GLN A 42 -7.22 1.67 -12.72
C GLN A 42 -5.98 2.54 -12.50
N ASN A 43 -5.21 2.27 -11.45
CA ASN A 43 -4.03 3.05 -11.09
C ASN A 43 -2.88 2.16 -10.56
N PRO A 44 -2.32 1.28 -11.42
CA PRO A 44 -1.24 0.38 -11.02
C PRO A 44 0.02 1.12 -10.54
N GLY A 45 0.25 2.34 -11.05
CA GLY A 45 1.36 3.19 -10.61
C GLY A 45 1.23 3.59 -9.14
N TRP A 46 0.03 4.00 -8.71
CA TRP A 46 -0.23 4.32 -7.31
C TRP A 46 -0.08 3.10 -6.39
N VAL A 47 -0.56 1.91 -6.82
CA VAL A 47 -0.35 0.67 -6.05
C VAL A 47 1.13 0.36 -5.91
N THR A 48 1.91 0.53 -6.99
CA THR A 48 3.37 0.37 -6.95
C THR A 48 4.01 1.34 -5.96
N SER A 49 3.57 2.61 -5.93
CA SER A 49 4.06 3.59 -4.95
C SER A 49 3.68 3.24 -3.51
N MET A 50 2.47 2.71 -3.26
CA MET A 50 2.06 2.22 -1.94
C MET A 50 2.93 1.04 -1.48
N GLU A 51 3.18 0.08 -2.38
CA GLU A 51 4.02 -1.07 -2.07
C GLU A 51 5.46 -0.66 -1.75
N LYS A 52 6.03 0.28 -2.51
CA LYS A 52 7.36 0.84 -2.22
C LYS A 52 7.38 1.60 -0.89
N LEU A 53 6.37 2.42 -0.63
CA LEU A 53 6.22 3.12 0.65
C LEU A 53 6.27 2.12 1.82
N LEU A 54 5.46 1.07 1.75
CA LEU A 54 5.30 0.07 2.79
C LEU A 54 6.52 -0.83 3.01
N ASN A 55 7.31 -1.10 1.97
CA ASN A 55 8.39 -2.09 2.01
C ASN A 55 9.79 -1.48 2.01
N GLU A 56 9.94 -0.25 1.53
CA GLU A 56 11.25 0.38 1.31
C GLU A 56 11.42 1.67 2.12
N ARG A 57 10.33 2.41 2.40
CA ARG A 57 10.41 3.76 3.00
C ARG A 57 9.94 3.84 4.44
N ILE A 58 9.13 2.89 4.89
CA ILE A 58 8.64 2.83 6.26
C ILE A 58 9.57 1.96 7.10
N SER A 59 10.00 2.49 8.24
CA SER A 59 10.73 1.74 9.25
C SER A 59 10.23 2.06 10.66
N TYR A 60 10.47 1.13 11.58
CA TYR A 60 10.15 1.28 13.00
C TYR A 60 11.45 1.32 13.80
N VAL A 61 11.71 2.47 14.43
CA VAL A 61 12.98 2.70 15.15
C VAL A 61 12.70 2.78 16.64
N GLN A 62 13.45 2.01 17.42
CA GLN A 62 13.39 2.10 18.87
C GLN A 62 14.10 3.38 19.33
N SER A 63 13.36 4.24 20.00
CA SER A 63 13.80 5.52 20.54
C SER A 63 12.98 5.81 21.80
N PRO A 64 13.55 5.64 23.01
CA PRO A 64 12.87 5.96 24.25
C PRO A 64 12.35 7.40 24.24
N GLN A 65 11.12 7.60 24.70
CA GLN A 65 10.52 8.93 24.78
C GLN A 65 11.26 9.78 25.82
N THR A 66 11.63 10.99 25.42
CA THR A 66 12.20 12.02 26.32
C THR A 66 11.14 13.04 26.72
N GLY A 67 11.38 13.79 27.78
CA GLY A 67 10.43 14.80 28.28
C GLY A 67 10.20 15.98 27.32
N ASP A 68 11.12 16.21 26.38
CA ASP A 68 11.11 17.26 25.37
C ASP A 68 10.77 16.73 23.96
N GLU A 69 10.15 15.54 23.88
CA GLU A 69 9.81 14.92 22.61
C GLU A 69 8.86 15.78 21.74
N LYS A 70 9.24 15.96 20.48
CA LYS A 70 8.52 16.75 19.48
C LYS A 70 7.68 15.94 18.48
N TYR A 71 7.74 14.61 18.55
CA TYR A 71 7.05 13.75 17.60
C TYR A 71 5.57 13.66 17.94
N ARG A 72 4.71 13.95 16.95
CA ARG A 72 3.27 13.79 17.10
C ARG A 72 2.93 12.31 17.24
N LYS A 73 1.96 11.99 18.10
CA LYS A 73 1.47 10.62 18.30
C LYS A 73 0.55 10.20 17.17
N LEU A 74 0.55 8.91 16.83
CA LEU A 74 -0.36 8.36 15.83
C LEU A 74 -1.83 8.53 16.21
N SER A 75 -2.16 8.50 17.49
CA SER A 75 -3.52 8.75 17.99
C SER A 75 -4.06 10.14 17.67
N GLU A 76 -3.19 11.12 17.37
CA GLU A 76 -3.59 12.47 16.96
C GLU A 76 -4.08 12.56 15.51
N PHE A 77 -3.88 11.51 14.71
CA PHE A 77 -4.28 11.46 13.30
C PHE A 77 -5.52 10.59 13.15
N ALA A 78 -6.48 11.03 12.33
CA ALA A 78 -7.69 10.25 12.04
C ALA A 78 -7.35 8.92 11.36
N LEU A 79 -8.29 7.98 11.40
CA LEU A 79 -8.20 6.77 10.59
C LEU A 79 -8.68 7.05 9.16
N LEU A 80 -8.08 6.40 8.18
CA LEU A 80 -8.52 6.41 6.78
C LEU A 80 -9.60 5.34 6.56
N ASP A 81 -10.75 5.51 7.19
CA ASP A 81 -11.86 4.55 7.23
C ASP A 81 -12.92 4.75 6.12
N HIS A 82 -12.66 5.64 5.15
CA HIS A 82 -13.58 5.93 4.04
C HIS A 82 -13.95 4.68 3.23
N ASP A 83 -12.96 3.87 2.86
CA ASP A 83 -13.15 2.67 2.05
C ASP A 83 -13.39 1.41 2.90
N ASN A 84 -13.02 1.45 4.19
CA ASN A 84 -13.29 0.40 5.16
C ASN A 84 -13.75 1.00 6.51
N PRO A 85 -15.07 1.13 6.73
CA PRO A 85 -15.62 1.68 7.98
C PRO A 85 -15.34 0.84 9.23
N ASP A 86 -14.97 -0.44 9.07
CA ASP A 86 -14.63 -1.33 10.18
C ASP A 86 -13.17 -1.18 10.65
N LEU A 87 -12.42 -0.26 10.05
CA LEU A 87 -11.02 -0.02 10.38
C LEU A 87 -10.86 0.43 11.84
N LYS A 88 -9.94 -0.22 12.56
CA LYS A 88 -9.66 0.05 13.97
C LYS A 88 -8.18 0.22 14.20
N ARG A 89 -7.84 1.06 15.19
CA ARG A 89 -6.49 1.14 15.72
C ARG A 89 -6.10 -0.21 16.33
N ASP A 90 -4.84 -0.59 16.13
CA ASP A 90 -4.29 -1.78 16.76
C ASP A 90 -4.24 -1.59 18.28
N GLN A 91 -4.62 -2.63 19.03
CA GLN A 91 -4.59 -2.59 20.50
C GLN A 91 -3.17 -2.67 21.05
N SER A 92 -2.26 -3.26 20.26
CA SER A 92 -0.86 -3.44 20.57
C SER A 92 -0.03 -3.22 19.31
N PHE A 93 1.15 -2.65 19.47
CA PHE A 93 2.10 -2.50 18.37
C PHE A 93 2.94 -3.77 18.20
N ASP A 94 3.00 -4.25 16.96
CA ASP A 94 3.96 -5.26 16.51
C ASP A 94 4.50 -4.81 15.13
N PRO A 95 5.80 -4.53 14.97
CA PRO A 95 6.35 -4.03 13.72
C PRO A 95 6.16 -5.00 12.54
N ALA A 96 5.94 -6.29 12.79
CA ALA A 96 5.73 -7.28 11.74
C ALA A 96 4.30 -7.26 11.16
N THR A 97 3.32 -6.76 11.92
CA THR A 97 1.90 -6.81 11.56
C THR A 97 1.25 -5.43 11.51
N PHE A 98 1.90 -4.41 12.07
CA PHE A 98 1.37 -3.05 12.11
C PHE A 98 1.15 -2.49 10.70
N ASN A 99 -0.03 -1.91 10.48
CA ASN A 99 -0.38 -1.27 9.24
C ASN A 99 -0.39 0.27 9.39
N PRO A 100 0.65 0.97 8.91
CA PRO A 100 0.74 2.42 9.03
C PRO A 100 -0.26 3.15 8.11
N LEU A 101 -0.77 2.51 7.05
CA LEU A 101 -1.73 3.13 6.12
C LEU A 101 -3.10 3.39 6.76
N LYS A 102 -3.37 2.83 7.94
CA LYS A 102 -4.61 3.08 8.66
C LYS A 102 -4.79 4.55 9.05
N TYR A 103 -3.70 5.31 9.13
CA TYR A 103 -3.65 6.65 9.71
C TYR A 103 -3.50 7.70 8.60
N ASP A 104 -4.18 8.84 8.75
CA ASP A 104 -4.07 9.98 7.84
C ASP A 104 -2.73 10.72 8.03
N LEU A 105 -1.66 10.13 7.50
CA LEU A 105 -0.29 10.64 7.61
C LEU A 105 0.19 11.23 6.29
N ASN A 106 1.17 12.13 6.38
CA ASN A 106 1.86 12.64 5.20
C ASN A 106 2.93 11.64 4.68
N PHE A 107 2.49 10.60 3.96
CA PHE A 107 3.36 9.55 3.44
C PHE A 107 4.28 9.99 2.28
N PHE A 108 3.97 11.11 1.61
CA PHE A 108 4.66 11.58 0.40
C PHE A 108 5.28 12.96 0.57
N SER A 109 5.68 13.28 1.81
CA SER A 109 6.45 14.48 2.10
C SER A 109 7.78 14.50 1.35
N LYS A 110 8.30 15.70 1.08
CA LYS A 110 9.64 15.91 0.52
C LYS A 110 10.77 15.63 1.52
N GLY A 111 10.46 15.46 2.79
CA GLY A 111 11.44 15.15 3.85
C GLY A 111 10.94 14.02 4.74
N THR A 112 11.85 13.48 5.55
CA THR A 112 11.56 12.40 6.49
C THR A 112 10.48 12.81 7.48
N MET A 113 9.43 12.01 7.57
CA MET A 113 8.35 12.18 8.55
C MET A 113 8.54 11.20 9.70
N VAL A 114 8.34 11.67 10.93
CA VAL A 114 8.54 10.86 12.14
C VAL A 114 7.35 11.02 13.06
N TYR A 115 6.76 9.91 13.47
CA TYR A 115 5.60 9.85 14.34
C TYR A 115 5.84 8.90 15.51
N ARG A 116 5.33 9.25 16.70
CA ARG A 116 5.40 8.39 17.88
C ARG A 116 4.28 7.35 17.84
N ILE A 117 4.64 6.07 17.96
CA ILE A 117 3.66 5.00 18.18
C ILE A 117 3.24 5.03 19.65
N ASP A 118 1.96 5.31 19.88
CA ASP A 118 1.38 5.47 21.21
C ASP A 118 1.70 4.31 22.16
N GLY A 119 2.09 4.66 23.40
CA GLY A 119 2.34 3.67 24.45
C GLY A 119 3.60 2.82 24.26
N THR A 120 4.46 3.14 23.28
CA THR A 120 5.69 2.38 22.99
C THR A 120 6.93 3.26 22.95
N SER A 121 8.10 2.63 22.96
CA SER A 121 9.38 3.27 22.65
C SER A 121 9.70 3.28 21.14
N PHE A 122 8.72 3.04 20.25
CA PHE A 122 8.95 3.04 18.81
C PHE A 122 8.51 4.34 18.13
N LEU A 123 9.27 4.72 17.12
CA LEU A 123 8.95 5.75 16.15
C LEU A 123 8.62 5.08 14.82
N LEU A 124 7.56 5.53 14.15
CA LEU A 124 7.32 5.31 12.73
C LEU A 124 8.11 6.37 11.96
N VAL A 125 9.07 5.93 11.16
CA VAL A 125 9.87 6.79 10.27
C VAL A 125 9.46 6.52 8.83
N ILE A 126 9.20 7.58 8.08
CA ILE A 126 8.82 7.53 6.67
C ILE A 126 9.82 8.36 5.88
N GLU A 127 10.70 7.70 5.14
CA GLU A 127 11.68 8.37 4.28
C GLU A 127 11.01 8.99 3.05
N PRO A 128 11.55 10.08 2.48
CA PRO A 128 11.02 10.66 1.24
C PRO A 128 11.12 9.67 0.08
N GLN A 129 10.41 9.95 -1.02
CA GLN A 129 10.58 9.19 -2.25
C GLN A 129 11.77 9.78 -3.02
N ASP A 130 12.72 8.93 -3.39
CA ASP A 130 13.84 9.29 -4.28
C ASP A 130 13.40 9.55 -5.73
#